data_AF-A0A8C4QML0-F1
#
_entry.id   AF-A0A8C4QML0-F1
#
_cell.length_a   1.000
_cell.length_b   1.000
_cell.length_c   1.000
_cell.angle_alpha   90.00
_cell.angle_beta   90.00
_cell.angle_gamma   90.00
#
_symmetry.space_group_name_H-M   'P 1'
#
loop_
_entity.id
_entity.type
_entity.pdbx_description
1 polymer ?
#
loop_
_entity_poly.entity_id
_entity_poly.type
_entity_poly.pdbx_seq_one_letter_code
_entity_poly.pdbx_strand_id
1 'polypeptide(L)'
;VYFSTQGACTPSSNLGQYATASEVSEAVRGLQYYSGGTATGLALRHLTLKSFGETADEKPKDRDVSRVAIVITDGRAQDNAEIWAERARLAGIRIFAVGVGKAVESELKAIANDPDEEHSFYGADFSTMQQIADKLKHRICIGIQHYLYSISLSSLINLI
;
A
#
# COMPACT_ATOMS: atom_id res chain seq x y z
N VAL A 1 -8.95 -1.57 -1.06
CA VAL A 1 -9.59 -1.90 -2.36
C VAL A 1 -9.16 -3.31 -2.72
N TYR A 2 -10.06 -4.14 -3.27
CA TYR A 2 -9.77 -5.51 -3.65
C TYR A 2 -9.87 -5.68 -5.18
N PHE A 3 -8.97 -6.45 -5.79
CA PHE A 3 -8.88 -6.62 -7.24
C PHE A 3 -8.72 -8.09 -7.63
N SER A 4 -9.41 -8.47 -8.71
CA SER A 4 -9.27 -9.73 -9.44
C SER A 4 -9.36 -9.42 -10.94
N THR A 5 -8.93 -10.34 -11.81
CA THR A 5 -9.14 -10.19 -13.27
C THR A 5 -10.60 -10.13 -13.68
N GLN A 6 -11.53 -10.57 -12.83
CA GLN A 6 -12.97 -10.46 -13.07
C GLN A 6 -13.57 -9.08 -12.68
N GLY A 7 -12.76 -8.20 -12.09
CA GLY A 7 -13.18 -6.84 -11.75
C GLY A 7 -12.56 -6.31 -10.46
N ALA A 8 -12.78 -5.02 -10.21
CA ALA A 8 -12.45 -4.38 -8.94
C ALA A 8 -13.65 -4.48 -7.99
N CYS A 9 -13.43 -4.94 -6.76
CA CYS A 9 -14.39 -4.71 -5.68
C CYS A 9 -14.01 -3.39 -5.00
N THR A 10 -14.82 -2.37 -5.29
CA THR A 10 -14.80 -1.12 -4.54
C THR A 10 -16.02 -1.15 -3.61
N PRO A 11 -15.86 -1.39 -2.30
CA PRO A 11 -16.62 -0.56 -1.37
C PRO A 11 -16.38 0.89 -1.81
N SER A 12 -17.34 1.82 -1.66
CA SER A 12 -17.03 3.26 -1.63
C SER A 12 -15.66 3.39 -0.96
N SER A 13 -14.61 3.84 -1.65
CA SER A 13 -13.23 3.71 -1.15
C SER A 13 -12.41 4.93 -1.48
N ASN A 14 -12.88 6.06 -0.98
CA ASN A 14 -12.08 7.27 -0.88
C ASN A 14 -11.38 7.27 0.47
N LEU A 15 -10.10 7.63 0.47
CA LEU A 15 -9.33 7.79 1.71
C LEU A 15 -9.96 8.91 2.54
N GLY A 16 -10.42 8.59 3.75
CA GLY A 16 -11.07 9.54 4.67
C GLY A 16 -12.54 9.25 4.98
N GLN A 17 -13.16 8.27 4.32
CA GLN A 17 -14.53 7.86 4.62
C GLN A 17 -14.71 7.08 5.93
N TYR A 18 -13.62 6.48 6.44
CA TYR A 18 -13.60 5.75 7.71
C TYR A 18 -12.74 6.54 8.68
N ALA A 19 -13.32 6.99 9.77
CA ALA A 19 -12.67 7.76 10.81
C ALA A 19 -12.14 6.86 11.94
N THR A 20 -12.68 5.66 12.10
CA THR A 20 -12.32 4.75 13.20
C THR A 20 -11.82 3.38 12.72
N ALA A 21 -11.00 2.73 13.57
CA ALA A 21 -10.56 1.36 13.32
C ALA A 21 -11.71 0.36 13.20
N SER A 22 -12.83 0.61 13.90
CA SER A 22 -14.02 -0.24 13.83
C SER A 22 -14.68 -0.16 12.45
N GLU A 23 -14.86 1.04 11.91
CA GLU A 23 -15.43 1.26 10.58
C GLU A 23 -14.56 0.61 9.48
N VAL A 24 -13.23 0.75 9.59
CA VAL A 24 -12.30 0.07 8.68
C VAL A 24 -12.44 -1.45 8.81
N SER A 25 -12.53 -1.99 10.03
CA SER A 25 -12.67 -3.43 10.25
C SER A 25 -13.99 -3.97 9.69
N GLU A 26 -15.09 -3.23 9.84
CA GLU A 26 -16.39 -3.61 9.31
C GLU A 26 -16.39 -3.59 7.77
N ALA A 27 -15.83 -2.53 7.17
CA ALA A 27 -15.67 -2.44 5.73
C ALA A 27 -14.84 -3.59 5.15
N VAL A 28 -13.76 -3.99 5.82
CA VAL A 28 -12.93 -5.13 5.41
C VAL A 28 -13.70 -6.45 5.54
N ARG A 29 -14.48 -6.65 6.61
CA ARG A 29 -15.31 -7.86 6.77
C ARG A 29 -16.43 -7.96 5.73
N GLY A 30 -16.91 -6.83 5.24
CA GLY A 30 -17.93 -6.75 4.19
C GLY A 30 -17.40 -6.99 2.77
N LEU A 31 -16.09 -7.17 2.58
CA LEU A 31 -15.52 -7.44 1.26
C LEU A 31 -15.97 -8.79 0.72
N GLN A 32 -16.55 -8.79 -0.48
CA GLN A 32 -16.88 -10.00 -1.21
C GLN A 32 -15.65 -10.52 -1.95
N TYR A 33 -15.36 -11.82 -1.82
CA TYR A 33 -14.34 -12.49 -2.60
C TYR A 33 -14.78 -12.65 -4.06
N TYR A 34 -13.90 -12.32 -5.00
CA TYR A 34 -14.12 -12.59 -6.43
C TYR A 34 -13.11 -13.62 -6.90
N SER A 35 -13.60 -14.69 -7.51
CA SER A 35 -12.73 -15.61 -8.25
C SER A 35 -12.03 -14.89 -9.40
N GLY A 36 -10.94 -15.47 -9.90
CA GLY A 36 -10.20 -14.94 -11.05
C GLY A 36 -8.70 -15.00 -10.79
N GLY A 37 -7.96 -14.28 -11.63
CA GLY A 37 -6.51 -14.15 -11.53
C GLY A 37 -6.09 -12.88 -10.81
N THR A 38 -4.78 -12.66 -10.77
CA THR A 38 -4.13 -11.61 -9.98
C THR A 38 -3.88 -10.36 -10.84
N ALA A 39 -4.72 -9.32 -10.68
CA ALA A 39 -4.64 -8.05 -11.42
C ALA A 39 -3.97 -6.93 -10.59
N THR A 40 -2.71 -7.14 -10.20
CA THR A 40 -1.96 -6.24 -9.30
C THR A 40 -1.70 -4.87 -9.91
N GLY A 41 -1.39 -4.80 -11.20
CA GLY A 41 -1.16 -3.54 -11.91
C GLY A 41 -2.41 -2.66 -11.96
N LEU A 42 -3.58 -3.24 -12.22
CA LEU A 42 -4.85 -2.52 -12.14
C LEU A 42 -5.14 -2.02 -10.71
N ALA A 43 -4.79 -2.80 -9.70
CA ALA A 43 -4.92 -2.39 -8.30
C ALA A 43 -4.07 -1.15 -7.99
N LEU A 44 -2.78 -1.20 -8.37
CA LEU A 44 -1.84 -0.09 -8.19
C LEU A 44 -2.25 1.14 -8.99
N ARG A 45 -2.75 0.96 -10.21
CA ARG A 45 -3.32 2.03 -11.04
C ARG A 45 -4.46 2.74 -10.32
N HIS A 46 -5.44 1.97 -9.85
CA HIS A 46 -6.61 2.54 -9.18
C HIS A 46 -6.20 3.26 -7.89
N LEU A 47 -5.35 2.62 -7.08
CA LEU A 47 -4.83 3.21 -5.87
C LEU A 47 -4.14 4.55 -6.13
N THR A 48 -3.30 4.63 -7.18
CA THR A 48 -2.56 5.83 -7.53
C THR A 48 -3.48 6.93 -8.06
N LEU A 49 -4.37 6.61 -9.00
CA LEU A 49 -5.18 7.61 -9.72
C LEU A 49 -6.47 8.00 -9.01
N LYS A 50 -7.01 7.13 -8.16
CA LYS A 50 -8.31 7.31 -7.51
C LYS A 50 -8.17 7.44 -6.01
N SER A 51 -7.69 6.39 -5.34
CA SER A 51 -7.63 6.38 -3.88
C SER A 51 -6.75 7.49 -3.31
N PHE A 52 -5.56 7.69 -3.88
CA PHE A 52 -4.66 8.79 -3.50
C PHE A 52 -4.83 10.05 -4.37
N GLY A 53 -5.23 9.88 -5.64
CA GLY A 53 -5.28 10.96 -6.64
C GLY A 53 -6.29 12.07 -6.34
N GLU A 54 -7.43 11.76 -5.73
CA GLU A 54 -8.48 12.76 -5.46
C GLU A 54 -8.19 13.65 -4.23
N THR A 55 -7.11 13.38 -3.48
CA THR A 55 -6.80 14.12 -2.23
C THR A 55 -5.50 14.93 -2.25
N ALA A 56 -4.77 14.95 -3.37
CA ALA A 56 -3.53 15.72 -3.47
C ALA A 56 -3.78 17.24 -3.55
N ASP A 57 -4.90 17.66 -4.17
CA ASP A 57 -5.26 19.08 -4.34
C ASP A 57 -6.31 19.57 -3.33
N GLU A 58 -7.02 18.67 -2.63
CA GLU A 58 -8.09 19.03 -1.68
C GLU A 58 -7.69 18.93 -0.19
N LYS A 59 -6.58 18.26 0.13
CA LYS A 59 -6.05 18.30 1.50
C LYS A 59 -5.22 19.58 1.68
N PRO A 60 -5.42 20.34 2.77
CA PRO A 60 -4.59 21.50 3.06
C PRO A 60 -3.12 21.11 2.96
N LYS A 61 -2.33 21.90 2.23
CA LYS A 61 -0.87 21.73 2.06
C LYS A 61 -0.11 21.63 3.39
N ASP A 62 -0.78 22.00 4.48
CA ASP A 62 -0.26 22.07 5.84
C ASP A 62 -0.35 20.73 6.59
N ARG A 63 -0.96 19.69 6.00
CA ARG A 63 -0.91 18.32 6.54
C ARG A 63 -0.10 17.44 5.62
N ASP A 64 1.19 17.33 5.91
CA ASP A 64 2.06 16.33 5.32
C ASP A 64 1.64 14.93 5.81
N VAL A 65 0.79 14.26 5.04
CA VAL A 65 0.27 12.93 5.38
C VAL A 65 1.05 11.88 4.60
N SER A 66 1.78 11.03 5.31
CA SER A 66 2.48 9.88 4.71
C SER A 66 1.48 8.95 3.99
N ARG A 67 1.73 8.70 2.70
CA ARG A 67 0.91 7.82 1.87
C ARG A 67 1.52 6.42 1.86
N VAL A 68 0.80 5.45 2.42
CA VAL A 68 1.25 4.06 2.53
C VAL A 68 0.27 3.13 1.82
N ALA A 69 0.80 2.25 0.97
CA ALA A 69 0.07 1.16 0.33
C ALA A 69 0.62 -0.18 0.84
N ILE A 70 -0.27 -1.11 1.18
CA ILE A 70 0.06 -2.49 1.52
C ILE A 70 -0.57 -3.37 0.44
N VAL A 71 0.26 -4.04 -0.35
CA VAL A 71 -0.16 -4.97 -1.40
C VAL A 71 -0.03 -6.38 -0.86
N ILE A 72 -1.12 -7.15 -0.85
CA ILE A 72 -1.13 -8.55 -0.44
C ILE A 72 -1.53 -9.39 -1.64
N THR A 73 -0.70 -10.36 -2.04
CA THR A 73 -0.96 -11.27 -3.17
C THR A 73 -0.54 -12.70 -2.81
N ASP A 74 -1.21 -13.69 -3.37
CA ASP A 74 -0.90 -15.11 -3.20
C ASP A 74 -0.36 -15.79 -4.48
N GLY A 75 -0.18 -15.00 -5.55
CA GLY A 75 0.23 -15.49 -6.86
C GLY A 75 0.86 -14.42 -7.73
N ARG A 76 1.24 -14.84 -8.94
CA ARG A 76 1.89 -13.99 -9.96
C ARG A 76 0.88 -13.05 -10.61
N ALA A 77 1.20 -11.77 -10.73
CA ALA A 77 0.38 -10.84 -11.51
C ALA A 77 0.27 -11.27 -12.97
N GLN A 78 -0.90 -11.05 -13.53
CA GLN A 78 -1.24 -11.31 -14.93
C GLN A 78 -1.27 -10.02 -15.76
N ASP A 79 -0.84 -8.91 -15.18
CA ASP A 79 -0.76 -7.57 -15.77
C ASP A 79 0.55 -6.85 -15.39
N ASN A 80 0.72 -5.62 -15.89
CA ASN A 80 1.97 -4.86 -15.71
C ASN A 80 2.05 -4.19 -14.33
N ALA A 81 2.25 -4.99 -13.28
CA ALA A 81 2.35 -4.54 -11.89
C ALA A 81 3.51 -3.57 -11.65
N GLU A 82 4.70 -3.87 -12.19
CA GLU A 82 5.92 -3.08 -12.01
C GLU A 82 5.77 -1.63 -12.49
N ILE A 83 5.18 -1.42 -13.67
CA ILE A 83 4.95 -0.08 -14.24
C ILE A 83 4.07 0.78 -13.32
N TRP A 84 3.02 0.20 -12.75
CA TRP A 84 2.14 0.94 -11.85
C TRP A 84 2.71 1.09 -10.45
N ALA A 85 3.55 0.15 -10.01
CA ALA A 85 4.31 0.30 -8.77
C ALA A 85 5.29 1.47 -8.87
N GLU A 86 6.03 1.58 -9.97
CA GLU A 86 6.92 2.71 -10.23
C GLU A 86 6.17 4.04 -10.19
N ARG A 87 5.03 4.14 -10.88
CA ARG A 87 4.19 5.35 -10.87
C ARG A 87 3.67 5.70 -9.48
N ALA A 88 3.28 4.71 -8.69
CA ALA A 88 2.85 4.91 -7.31
C ALA A 88 4.01 5.46 -6.45
N ARG A 89 5.22 4.87 -6.57
CA ARG A 89 6.41 5.35 -5.86
C ARG A 89 6.77 6.78 -6.24
N LEU A 90 6.73 7.12 -7.54
CA LEU A 90 6.96 8.48 -8.04
C LEU A 90 5.90 9.48 -7.54
N ALA A 91 4.68 9.02 -7.26
CA ALA A 91 3.63 9.83 -6.63
C ALA A 91 3.79 9.99 -5.10
N GLY A 92 4.92 9.55 -4.53
CA GLY A 92 5.22 9.62 -3.10
C GLY A 92 4.46 8.59 -2.27
N ILE A 93 3.97 7.51 -2.89
CA ILE A 93 3.31 6.41 -2.17
C ILE A 93 4.37 5.38 -1.80
N ARG A 94 4.48 5.08 -0.50
CA ARG A 94 5.34 4.01 0.02
C ARG A 94 4.59 2.68 -0.03
N ILE A 95 5.08 1.73 -0.82
CA ILE A 95 4.49 0.43 -1.06
C ILE A 95 5.23 -0.63 -0.24
N PHE A 96 4.47 -1.37 0.56
CA PHE A 96 4.88 -2.62 1.18
C PHE A 96 4.21 -3.78 0.43
N ALA A 97 4.98 -4.80 0.05
CA ALA A 97 4.47 -5.98 -0.64
C ALA A 97 4.52 -7.21 0.28
N VAL A 98 3.42 -7.96 0.33
CA VAL A 98 3.27 -9.19 1.10
C VAL A 98 2.86 -10.30 0.15
N GLY A 99 3.73 -11.28 -0.01
CA GLY A 99 3.44 -12.52 -0.72
C GLY A 99 3.03 -13.62 0.23
N VAL A 100 2.01 -14.40 -0.14
CA VAL A 100 1.59 -15.59 0.60
C VAL A 100 1.65 -16.81 -0.31
N GLY A 101 2.17 -17.95 0.16
CA GLY A 101 2.11 -19.21 -0.59
C GLY A 101 2.85 -19.15 -1.92
N LYS A 102 2.13 -19.09 -3.04
CA LYS A 102 2.71 -19.19 -4.40
C LYS A 102 3.09 -17.82 -4.99
N ALA A 103 3.13 -16.77 -4.18
CA ALA A 103 3.61 -15.47 -4.60
C ALA A 103 5.07 -15.55 -5.09
N VAL A 104 5.39 -14.75 -6.10
CA VAL A 104 6.73 -14.74 -6.73
C VAL A 104 7.56 -13.65 -6.06
N GLU A 105 8.60 -14.02 -5.32
CA GLU A 105 9.42 -13.06 -4.55
C GLU A 105 10.01 -11.93 -5.41
N SER A 106 10.51 -12.23 -6.61
CA SER A 106 11.06 -11.20 -7.50
C SER A 106 10.01 -10.17 -7.93
N GLU A 107 8.74 -10.59 -8.02
CA GLU A 107 7.63 -9.69 -8.34
C GLU A 107 7.28 -8.80 -7.15
N LEU A 108 7.28 -9.36 -5.93
CA LEU A 108 7.07 -8.57 -4.71
C LEU A 108 8.10 -7.45 -4.58
N LYS A 109 9.37 -7.76 -4.88
CA LYS A 109 10.48 -6.80 -4.87
C LYS A 109 10.30 -5.70 -5.92
N ALA A 110 9.90 -6.07 -7.14
CA ALA A 110 9.59 -5.10 -8.20
C ALA A 110 8.42 -4.15 -7.84
N ILE A 111 7.48 -4.62 -7.01
CA ILE A 111 6.33 -3.85 -6.54
C ILE A 111 6.69 -2.98 -5.32
N ALA A 112 7.45 -3.50 -4.38
CA ALA A 112 7.80 -2.82 -3.14
C ALA A 112 8.66 -1.56 -3.35
N ASN A 113 8.82 -0.77 -2.30
CA ASN A 113 9.86 0.25 -2.23
C ASN A 113 11.22 -0.36 -1.85
N ASP A 114 12.31 0.31 -2.22
CA ASP A 114 13.63 -0.01 -1.69
C ASP A 114 13.78 0.49 -0.23
N PRO A 115 14.59 -0.20 0.61
CA PRO A 115 15.22 -1.49 0.33
C PRO A 115 14.24 -2.66 0.51
N ASP A 116 14.47 -3.74 -0.23
CA ASP A 116 13.63 -4.94 -0.26
C ASP A 116 13.38 -5.54 1.14
N GLU A 117 14.41 -5.57 2.00
CA GLU A 117 14.33 -6.20 3.32
C GLU A 117 13.40 -5.45 4.29
N GLU A 118 13.06 -4.21 3.97
CA GLU A 118 12.16 -3.38 4.77
C GLU A 118 10.73 -3.34 4.23
N HIS A 119 10.55 -3.58 2.93
CA HIS A 119 9.28 -3.36 2.24
C HIS A 119 8.69 -4.60 1.59
N SER A 120 9.45 -5.70 1.47
CA SER A 120 8.99 -6.96 0.90
C SER A 120 8.95 -8.05 1.97
N PHE A 121 7.79 -8.70 2.09
CA PHE A 121 7.55 -9.77 3.04
C PHE A 121 6.99 -11.00 2.33
N TYR A 122 7.45 -12.18 2.74
CA TYR A 122 6.94 -13.44 2.24
C TYR A 122 6.51 -14.33 3.41
N GLY A 123 5.34 -14.94 3.27
CA GLY A 123 4.79 -15.94 4.17
C GLY A 123 4.50 -17.23 3.44
N ALA A 124 4.90 -18.37 4.01
CA ALA A 124 4.63 -19.68 3.40
C ALA A 124 3.12 -19.97 3.28
N ASP A 125 2.33 -19.48 4.24
CA ASP A 125 0.88 -19.56 4.26
C ASP A 125 0.30 -18.46 5.19
N PHE A 126 -1.03 -18.43 5.33
CA PHE A 126 -1.73 -17.44 6.13
C PHE A 126 -1.46 -17.51 7.64
N SER A 127 -0.87 -18.59 8.17
CA SER A 127 -0.51 -18.67 9.59
C SER A 127 0.58 -17.65 9.98
N THR A 128 1.38 -17.22 9.00
CA THR A 128 2.45 -16.23 9.20
C THR A 128 1.95 -14.78 9.23
N MET A 129 0.67 -14.55 8.89
CA MET A 129 0.14 -13.20 8.66
C MET A 129 0.20 -12.31 9.90
N GLN A 130 0.01 -12.88 11.10
CA GLN A 130 0.10 -12.11 12.34
C GLN A 130 1.51 -11.53 12.55
N GLN A 131 2.54 -12.33 12.30
CA GLN A 131 3.93 -11.90 12.41
C GLN A 131 4.28 -10.83 11.38
N ILE A 132 3.79 -11.00 10.14
CA ILE A 132 3.97 -10.01 9.07
C ILE A 132 3.26 -8.70 9.43
N ALA A 133 2.03 -8.76 9.96
CA ALA A 133 1.29 -7.59 10.39
C ALA A 133 2.04 -6.81 11.48
N ASP A 134 2.65 -7.49 12.44
CA ASP A 134 3.42 -6.83 13.51
C ASP A 134 4.73 -6.20 12.98
N LYS A 135 5.41 -6.86 12.03
CA LYS A 135 6.55 -6.26 11.31
C LYS A 135 6.13 -5.02 10.52
N LEU A 136 5.03 -5.08 9.78
CA LEU A 136 4.50 -3.96 9.00
C LEU A 136 4.16 -2.76 9.90
N LYS A 137 3.44 -2.98 11.01
CA LYS A 137 3.14 -1.91 11.98
C LYS A 137 4.42 -1.20 12.42
N HIS A 138 5.44 -1.97 12.80
CA HIS A 138 6.70 -1.43 13.26
C HIS A 138 7.42 -0.60 12.18
N ARG A 139 7.51 -1.13 10.95
CA ARG A 139 8.15 -0.45 9.80
C ARG A 139 7.42 0.83 9.42
N ILE A 140 6.08 0.81 9.40
CA ILE A 140 5.27 1.98 9.08
C ILE A 140 5.46 3.08 10.13
N CYS A 141 5.40 2.74 11.42
CA CYS A 141 5.58 3.72 12.49
C CYS A 141 6.98 4.36 12.49
N ILE A 142 8.04 3.56 12.33
CA ILE A 142 9.41 4.08 12.24
C ILE A 142 9.58 4.94 10.98
N GLY A 143 9.06 4.49 9.84
CA GLY A 143 9.16 5.20 8.58
C GLY A 143 8.50 6.58 8.64
N ILE A 144 7.34 6.69 9.29
CA ILE A 144 6.66 7.97 9.54
C ILE A 144 7.52 8.85 10.47
N GLN A 145 8.05 8.29 11.56
CA GLN A 145 8.89 9.04 12.49
C GLN A 145 10.15 9.60 11.81
N HIS A 146 10.90 8.79 11.08
CA HIS A 146 12.07 9.24 10.33
C HIS A 146 11.73 10.33 9.31
N TYR A 147 10.60 10.20 8.61
CA TYR A 147 10.14 11.22 7.66
C TYR A 147 9.86 12.57 8.35
N LEU A 148 9.18 12.56 9.52
CA LEU A 148 8.95 13.76 10.32
C LEU A 148 10.24 14.42 10.82
N TYR A 149 11.24 13.62 11.24
CA TYR A 149 12.56 14.13 11.61
C TYR A 149 13.29 14.77 10.42
N SER A 150 13.26 14.14 9.25
CA SER A 150 13.87 14.68 8.03
C SER A 150 13.26 16.00 7.60
N ILE A 151 11.93 16.14 7.67
CA ILE A 151 11.24 17.40 7.41
C ILE A 151 11.67 18.45 8.44
N SER A 152 11.64 18.11 9.73
CA SER A 152 12.05 19.02 10.80
C SER A 152 13.47 19.55 10.59
N LEU A 153 14.42 18.68 10.25
CA LEU A 153 15.80 19.06 9.92
C LEU A 153 15.87 19.93 8.65
N SER A 154 15.11 19.61 7.61
CA SER A 154 15.10 20.38 6.36
C SER A 154 14.52 21.78 6.56
N SER A 155 13.48 21.92 7.38
CA SER A 155 12.91 23.20 7.79
C SER A 155 13.89 24.03 8.63
N LEU A 156 14.69 23.39 9.50
CA LEU A 156 15.73 24.05 10.28
C LEU A 156 16.89 24.55 9.42
N ILE A 157 17.33 23.77 8.43
CA ILE A 157 18.39 24.17 7.49
C ILE A 157 17.94 25.37 6.64
N ASN A 158 16.69 25.40 6.17
CA ASN A 158 16.15 26.53 5.41
C ASN A 158 15.89 27.79 6.25
N LEU A 159 16.10 27.73 7.58
CA LEU A 159 15.92 28.87 8.50
C LEU A 159 17.25 29.55 8.88
N ILE A 160 18.40 28.98 8.49
CA ILE A 160 19.76 29.49 8.74
C ILE A 160 20.31 30.08 7.43
#